data_AF-A0A3L7TEZ4-F1
#
_entry.id   AF-A0A3L7TEZ4-F1
#
_cell.length_a   1.000
_cell.length_b   1.000
_cell.length_c   1.000
_cell.angle_alpha   90.00
_cell.angle_beta   90.00
_cell.angle_gamma   90.00
#
_symmetry.space_group_name_H-M   'P 1'
#
loop_
_entity.id
_entity.type
_entity.pdbx_description
1 polymer ?
#
loop_
_entity_poly.entity_id
_entity_poly.type
_entity_poly.pdbx_seq_one_letter_code
_entity_poly.pdbx_strand_id
1 'polypeptide(L)'
;MVLAYFIGCDDPQIAGGGAKWERAASADATYWVDWRVVVGVIPKADPFDVEIRITNYKTGAPSNVQCSIDAEMPEHGHGMNVIPNMQQLGPGHFLAKGMLLHMPGRWSIVIDATDGAMTERAQFLYLMP
;
A
#
# COMPACT_ATOMS: atom_id res chain seq x y z
N MET A 1 -30.19 1.18 16.37
CA MET A 1 -28.94 0.44 16.16
C MET A 1 -29.15 -0.51 15.00
N VAL A 2 -28.72 -0.12 13.80
CA VAL A 2 -28.71 -1.01 12.64
C VAL A 2 -27.28 -0.95 12.12
N LEU A 3 -26.50 -1.97 12.45
CA LEU A 3 -25.23 -2.21 11.74
C LEU A 3 -25.60 -2.78 10.38
N ALA A 4 -25.44 -1.99 9.33
CA ALA A 4 -25.44 -2.49 7.97
C ALA A 4 -24.03 -3.02 7.66
N TYR A 5 -23.89 -4.35 7.65
CA TYR A 5 -22.79 -5.03 6.98
C TYR A 5 -23.04 -4.93 5.47
N PHE A 6 -22.23 -4.15 4.75
CA PHE A 6 -22.18 -4.23 3.30
C PHE A 6 -21.12 -5.26 2.90
N ILE A 7 -21.60 -6.40 2.41
CA ILE A 7 -20.85 -7.34 1.57
C ILE A 7 -21.02 -6.85 0.13
N GLY A 8 -19.92 -6.75 -0.63
CA GLY A 8 -20.00 -6.76 -2.10
C GLY A 8 -19.00 -5.84 -2.81
N CYS A 9 -17.91 -6.42 -3.30
CA CYS A 9 -17.72 -6.66 -4.73
C CYS A 9 -16.53 -7.62 -4.88
N ASP A 10 -16.72 -8.68 -5.66
CA ASP A 10 -15.77 -9.77 -5.82
C ASP A 10 -14.43 -9.25 -6.38
N ASP A 11 -13.43 -9.13 -5.52
CA ASP A 11 -12.05 -9.04 -5.95
C ASP A 11 -11.67 -10.33 -6.66
N PRO A 12 -10.94 -10.27 -7.79
CA PRO A 12 -10.23 -11.45 -8.26
C PRO A 12 -9.33 -11.92 -7.11
N GLN A 13 -9.69 -13.05 -6.53
CA GLN A 13 -8.92 -13.70 -5.47
C GLN A 13 -7.55 -14.04 -6.05
N ILE A 14 -6.56 -13.16 -5.84
CA ILE A 14 -5.16 -13.56 -5.83
C ILE A 14 -5.06 -14.57 -4.68
N ALA A 15 -5.13 -15.84 -5.05
CA ALA A 15 -5.21 -16.96 -4.13
C ALA A 15 -3.94 -17.05 -3.28
N GLY A 16 -4.11 -17.16 -1.96
CA GLY A 16 -3.09 -17.67 -1.05
C GLY A 16 -2.62 -16.70 0.03
N GLY A 17 -3.27 -16.73 1.20
CA GLY A 17 -2.63 -16.43 2.50
C GLY A 17 -1.89 -15.09 2.66
N GLY A 18 -2.33 -14.02 1.98
CA GLY A 18 -1.71 -12.71 2.05
C GLY A 18 -1.81 -12.05 3.44
N ALA A 19 -0.86 -11.18 3.75
CA ALA A 19 -0.81 -10.41 4.99
C ALA A 19 -2.13 -9.64 5.24
N LYS A 20 -2.40 -9.30 6.51
CA LYS A 20 -3.53 -8.43 6.90
C LYS A 20 -3.41 -7.10 6.15
N TRP A 21 -4.54 -6.59 5.63
CA TRP A 21 -4.62 -5.24 5.10
C TRP A 21 -4.34 -4.21 6.19
N GLU A 22 -3.43 -3.29 5.91
CA GLU A 22 -3.20 -2.08 6.67
C GLU A 22 -3.87 -0.90 5.98
N ARG A 23 -4.39 0.06 6.76
CA ARG A 23 -5.11 1.22 6.24
C ARG A 23 -4.68 2.50 6.94
N ALA A 24 -4.50 3.56 6.17
CA ALA A 24 -4.31 4.92 6.66
C ALA A 24 -5.02 5.94 5.74
N ALA A 25 -5.34 7.11 6.30
CA ALA A 25 -5.76 8.24 5.49
C ALA A 25 -4.53 8.85 4.80
N SER A 26 -4.72 9.41 3.60
CA SER A 26 -3.75 10.31 3.01
C SER A 26 -3.64 11.62 3.81
N ALA A 27 -2.57 12.40 3.59
CA ALA A 27 -2.24 13.59 4.37
C ALA A 27 -3.40 14.58 4.54
N ASP A 28 -4.19 14.83 3.49
CA ASP A 28 -5.35 15.74 3.54
C ASP A 28 -6.68 14.99 3.63
N ALA A 29 -6.63 13.67 3.89
CA ALA A 29 -7.78 12.78 3.97
C ALA A 29 -8.70 12.88 2.73
N THR A 30 -8.13 13.05 1.55
CA THR A 30 -8.86 12.87 0.28
C THR A 30 -9.00 11.39 -0.03
N TYR A 31 -8.05 10.56 0.41
CA TYR A 31 -8.00 9.13 0.13
C TYR A 31 -7.90 8.27 1.38
N TRP A 32 -8.56 7.11 1.35
CA TRP A 32 -8.12 5.93 2.10
C TRP A 32 -7.09 5.18 1.26
N VAL A 33 -5.97 4.83 1.89
CA VAL A 33 -4.93 3.99 1.31
C VAL A 33 -4.88 2.69 2.11
N ASP A 34 -5.12 1.58 1.43
CA ASP A 34 -4.97 0.23 1.95
C ASP A 34 -3.79 -0.45 1.27
N TRP A 35 -3.01 -1.23 2.02
CA TRP A 35 -1.99 -2.10 1.41
C TRP A 35 -1.85 -3.42 2.14
N ARG A 36 -1.36 -4.44 1.43
CA ARG A 36 -0.96 -5.73 2.00
C ARG A 36 0.20 -6.34 1.24
N VAL A 37 0.98 -7.17 1.92
CA VAL A 37 1.98 -8.04 1.28
C VAL A 37 1.26 -9.22 0.61
N VAL A 38 1.62 -9.50 -0.64
CA VAL A 38 1.05 -10.63 -1.39
C VAL A 38 1.51 -11.97 -0.80
N VAL A 39 2.78 -12.04 -0.38
CA VAL A 39 3.34 -13.19 0.37
C VAL A 39 3.23 -12.91 1.88
N GLY A 40 2.59 -13.79 2.64
CA GLY A 40 2.08 -13.54 4.00
C GLY A 40 2.93 -12.68 4.97
N VAL A 41 4.26 -12.76 4.93
CA VAL A 41 5.16 -11.86 5.66
C VAL A 41 6.22 -11.29 4.72
N ILE A 42 6.69 -10.07 4.98
CA ILE A 42 7.81 -9.48 4.23
C ILE A 42 9.06 -10.33 4.47
N PRO A 43 9.64 -10.93 3.41
CA PRO A 43 10.86 -11.70 3.55
C PRO A 43 12.06 -10.78 3.76
N LYS A 44 13.09 -11.30 4.43
CA LYS A 44 14.30 -10.52 4.71
C LYS A 44 15.25 -10.50 3.53
N ALA A 45 15.56 -9.31 3.04
CA ALA A 45 16.51 -9.10 1.94
C ALA A 45 16.17 -9.89 0.66
N ASP A 46 14.90 -10.27 0.51
CA ASP A 46 14.37 -10.89 -0.70
C ASP A 46 13.27 -9.99 -1.30
N PRO A 47 13.13 -9.95 -2.63
CA PRO A 47 12.06 -9.20 -3.27
C PRO A 47 10.67 -9.70 -2.86
N PHE A 48 9.74 -8.78 -2.69
CA PHE A 48 8.33 -9.09 -2.43
C PHE A 48 7.40 -8.13 -3.15
N ASP A 49 6.16 -8.57 -3.29
CA ASP A 49 5.10 -7.81 -3.95
C ASP A 49 4.08 -7.34 -2.92
N VAL A 50 3.51 -6.15 -3.16
CA VAL A 50 2.41 -5.62 -2.35
C VAL A 50 1.23 -5.22 -3.23
N GLU A 51 0.04 -5.47 -2.73
CA GLU A 51 -1.21 -4.99 -3.32
C GLU A 51 -1.64 -3.71 -2.60
N ILE A 52 -2.09 -2.71 -3.36
CA ILE A 52 -2.49 -1.40 -2.86
C ILE A 52 -3.88 -1.07 -3.38
N ARG A 53 -4.71 -0.49 -2.50
CA ARG A 53 -6.00 0.12 -2.88
C ARG A 53 -6.07 1.55 -2.43
N ILE A 54 -6.54 2.41 -3.32
CA ILE A 54 -6.74 3.83 -3.06
C ILE A 54 -8.21 4.13 -3.38
N THR A 55 -8.94 4.57 -2.36
CA THR A 55 -10.36 4.92 -2.49
C THR A 55 -10.58 6.33 -1.98
N ASN A 56 -11.64 6.99 -2.45
CA ASN A 56 -12.04 8.28 -1.92
C ASN A 56 -12.40 8.15 -0.45
N TYR A 57 -11.85 9.03 0.39
CA TYR A 57 -12.01 8.95 1.85
C TYR A 57 -13.48 9.02 2.31
N LYS A 58 -14.31 9.83 1.62
CA LYS A 58 -15.70 10.08 1.99
C LYS A 58 -16.66 9.04 1.42
N THR A 59 -16.46 8.64 0.16
CA THR A 59 -17.42 7.78 -0.56
C THR A 59 -17.01 6.31 -0.58
N GLY A 60 -15.74 5.99 -0.33
CA GLY A 60 -15.19 4.65 -0.48
C GLY A 60 -15.09 4.18 -1.94
N ALA A 61 -15.42 5.03 -2.91
CA ALA A 61 -15.31 4.68 -4.33
C ALA A 61 -13.83 4.56 -4.75
N PRO A 62 -13.48 3.63 -5.66
CA PRO A 62 -12.12 3.54 -6.18
C PRO A 62 -11.65 4.85 -6.85
N SER A 63 -10.42 5.26 -6.56
CA SER A 63 -9.87 6.54 -7.03
C SER A 63 -9.18 6.40 -8.39
N ASN A 64 -9.41 7.33 -9.32
CA ASN A 64 -8.68 7.38 -10.58
C ASN A 64 -7.39 8.21 -10.44
N VAL A 65 -6.37 7.64 -9.80
CA VAL A 65 -5.09 8.29 -9.49
C VAL A 65 -3.90 7.50 -10.01
N GLN A 66 -2.75 8.15 -10.09
CA GLN A 66 -1.46 7.46 -10.16
C GLN A 66 -1.01 7.08 -8.75
N CYS A 67 -0.24 5.99 -8.63
CA CYS A 67 0.27 5.51 -7.36
C CYS A 67 1.77 5.23 -7.48
N SER A 68 2.52 5.63 -6.46
CA SER A 68 3.89 5.17 -6.20
C SER A 68 4.00 4.69 -4.76
N ILE A 69 5.00 3.84 -4.51
CA ILE A 69 5.34 3.36 -3.17
C ILE A 69 6.86 3.40 -2.99
N ASP A 70 7.28 3.80 -1.81
CA ASP A 70 8.67 3.76 -1.34
C ASP A 70 8.71 3.24 0.11
N ALA A 71 9.92 2.97 0.62
CA ALA A 71 10.16 2.66 2.01
C ALA A 71 11.47 3.27 2.50
N GLU A 72 11.42 3.92 3.66
CA GLU A 72 12.56 4.55 4.33
C GLU A 72 12.88 3.83 5.64
N MET A 73 14.16 3.74 6.01
CA MET A 73 14.62 3.22 7.30
C MET A 73 15.32 4.34 8.08
N PRO A 74 14.58 5.16 8.85
CA PRO A 74 15.13 6.37 9.49
C PRO A 74 16.35 6.09 10.37
N GLU A 75 16.38 4.94 11.06
CA GLU A 75 17.46 4.54 11.97
C GLU A 75 18.80 4.32 11.27
N HIS A 76 18.78 4.03 9.97
CA HIS A 76 19.97 3.78 9.15
C HIS A 76 20.17 4.78 8.02
N GLY A 77 19.29 5.80 7.91
CA GLY A 77 19.45 6.92 6.98
C GLY A 77 19.41 6.54 5.50
N HIS A 78 18.79 5.41 5.16
CA HIS A 78 18.60 4.98 3.77
C HIS A 78 17.17 4.46 3.55
N GLY A 79 16.76 4.35 2.29
CA GLY A 79 15.51 3.71 1.88
C GLY A 79 15.75 2.40 1.13
N MET A 80 14.79 2.03 0.28
CA MET A 80 15.00 0.96 -0.69
C MET A 80 16.09 1.35 -1.69
N ASN A 81 16.88 0.36 -2.14
CA ASN A 81 17.84 0.52 -3.23
C ASN A 81 17.28 0.04 -4.59
N VAL A 82 15.98 -0.22 -4.64
CA VAL A 82 15.23 -0.64 -5.81
C VAL A 82 14.05 0.30 -5.97
N ILE A 83 13.66 0.52 -7.23
CA ILE A 83 12.39 1.17 -7.56
C ILE A 83 11.41 0.05 -7.90
N PRO A 84 10.30 -0.12 -7.16
CA PRO A 84 9.35 -1.17 -7.44
C PRO A 84 8.66 -0.95 -8.79
N ASN A 85 8.34 -2.04 -9.49
CA ASN A 85 7.56 -1.96 -10.72
C ASN A 85 6.08 -1.81 -10.38
N MET A 86 5.52 -0.63 -10.65
CA MET A 86 4.10 -0.33 -10.43
C MET A 86 3.26 -0.84 -11.60
N GLN A 87 2.27 -1.67 -11.30
CA GLN A 87 1.25 -2.14 -12.25
C GLN A 87 -0.14 -1.70 -11.76
N GLN A 88 -0.88 -0.96 -12.58
CA GLN A 88 -2.29 -0.66 -12.33
C GLN A 88 -3.16 -1.85 -12.78
N LEU A 89 -3.96 -2.39 -11.87
CA LEU A 89 -4.86 -3.52 -12.11
C LEU A 89 -6.30 -3.06 -12.40
N GLY A 90 -6.65 -1.85 -11.93
CA GLY A 90 -7.92 -1.19 -12.16
C GLY A 90 -7.93 0.19 -11.49
N PRO A 91 -9.05 0.94 -11.57
CA PRO A 91 -9.19 2.21 -10.84
C PRO A 91 -8.91 2.00 -9.35
N GLY A 92 -7.96 2.75 -8.81
CA GLY A 92 -7.57 2.68 -7.41
C GLY A 92 -6.95 1.36 -6.98
N HIS A 93 -6.58 0.46 -7.89
CA HIS A 93 -6.05 -0.87 -7.57
C HIS A 93 -4.71 -1.12 -8.25
N PHE A 94 -3.69 -1.40 -7.45
CA PHE A 94 -2.30 -1.49 -7.91
C PHE A 94 -1.59 -2.71 -7.32
N LEU A 95 -0.59 -3.18 -8.06
CA LEU A 95 0.39 -4.16 -7.62
C LEU A 95 1.78 -3.54 -7.78
N ALA A 96 2.50 -3.41 -6.68
CA ALA A 96 3.89 -2.98 -6.69
C ALA A 96 4.77 -4.23 -6.57
N LYS A 97 5.62 -4.46 -7.56
CA LYS A 97 6.46 -5.67 -7.64
C LYS A 97 7.91 -5.39 -7.28
N GLY A 98 8.51 -6.32 -6.57
CA GLY A 98 9.95 -6.31 -6.29
C GLY A 98 10.39 -5.22 -5.31
N MET A 99 9.56 -4.90 -4.32
CA MET A 99 10.02 -4.14 -3.14
C MET A 99 11.09 -4.94 -2.40
N LEU A 100 12.01 -4.27 -1.70
CA LEU A 100 13.12 -4.92 -1.02
C LEU A 100 13.52 -4.18 0.27
N LEU A 101 13.33 -4.84 1.42
CA LEU A 101 13.79 -4.35 2.73
C LEU A 101 15.01 -5.15 3.18
N HIS A 102 16.16 -4.47 3.33
CA HIS A 102 17.47 -5.11 3.54
C HIS A 102 17.76 -5.56 4.97
N MET A 103 17.17 -4.89 5.96
CA MET A 103 17.53 -5.05 7.36
C MET A 103 16.30 -5.07 8.27
N PRO A 104 16.28 -5.90 9.33
CA PRO A 104 15.30 -5.78 10.41
C PRO A 104 15.33 -4.40 11.04
N GLY A 105 14.18 -3.95 11.56
CA GLY A 105 14.05 -2.65 12.21
C GLY A 105 12.82 -1.87 11.76
N ARG A 106 12.83 -0.57 12.06
CA ARG A 106 11.70 0.32 11.75
C ARG A 106 11.79 0.85 10.33
N TRP A 107 10.79 0.49 9.52
CA TRP A 107 10.60 1.00 8.18
C TRP A 107 9.35 1.88 8.11
N SER A 108 9.46 2.99 7.40
CA SER A 108 8.33 3.84 7.01
C SER A 108 7.95 3.47 5.59
N ILE A 109 6.82 2.78 5.41
CA ILE A 109 6.24 2.52 4.09
C ILE A 109 5.46 3.76 3.68
N VAL A 110 5.73 4.26 2.49
CA VAL A 110 5.22 5.53 1.99
C VAL A 110 4.49 5.27 0.69
N ILE A 111 3.19 5.59 0.64
CA ILE A 111 2.37 5.44 -0.56
C ILE A 111 1.83 6.81 -0.95
N ASP A 112 2.14 7.23 -2.17
CA ASP A 112 1.69 8.50 -2.73
C ASP A 112 0.56 8.25 -3.73
N ALA A 113 -0.51 9.04 -3.59
CA ALA A 113 -1.63 9.11 -4.52
C ALA A 113 -1.56 10.44 -5.28
N THR A 114 -1.42 10.39 -6.60
CA THR A 114 -1.28 11.59 -7.45
C THR A 114 -2.47 11.75 -8.39
N ASP A 115 -3.14 12.90 -8.29
CA ASP A 115 -4.20 13.36 -9.19
C ASP A 115 -3.77 14.67 -9.86
N GLY A 116 -3.34 14.58 -11.13
CA GLY A 116 -2.79 15.71 -11.87
C GLY A 116 -1.54 16.28 -11.18
N ALA A 117 -1.66 17.49 -10.64
CA ALA A 117 -0.56 18.19 -9.95
C ALA A 117 -0.59 18.01 -8.42
N MET A 118 -1.62 17.36 -7.87
CA MET A 118 -1.78 17.15 -6.44
C MET A 118 -1.30 15.76 -6.07
N THR A 119 -0.40 15.68 -5.09
CA THR A 119 0.04 14.42 -4.51
C THR A 119 -0.27 14.43 -3.02
N GLU A 120 -0.95 13.39 -2.54
CA GLU A 120 -1.13 13.15 -1.12
C GLU A 120 -0.49 11.84 -0.70
N ARG A 121 0.12 11.87 0.49
CA ARG A 121 0.91 10.77 1.04
C ARG A 121 0.18 10.07 2.18
N ALA A 122 0.21 8.74 2.19
CA ALA A 122 -0.06 7.92 3.37
C ALA A 122 1.26 7.29 3.86
N GLN A 123 1.45 7.22 5.17
CA GLN A 123 2.65 6.64 5.79
C GLN A 123 2.28 5.56 6.80
N PHE A 124 3.03 4.47 6.80
CA PHE A 124 2.83 3.32 7.68
C PHE A 124 4.14 2.95 8.36
N LEU A 125 4.09 2.69 9.67
CA LEU A 125 5.23 2.11 10.38
C LEU A 125 5.16 0.59 10.26
N TYR A 126 6.15 0.00 9.62
CA TYR A 126 6.36 -1.44 9.61
C TYR A 126 7.56 -1.81 10.48
N LEU A 127 7.35 -2.72 11.44
CA LEU A 127 8.43 -3.29 12.23
C LEU A 127 8.83 -4.64 11.63
N MET A 128 9.94 -4.65 10.92
CA MET A 128 10.50 -5.88 10.36
C MET A 128 11.24 -6.65 11.46
N PRO A 129 10.87 -7.91 11.73
CA PRO A 129 11.47 -8.72 12.80
C PRO A 129 12.89 -9.20 12.49
#